data_AF-Q1MIA7-F1
#
_entry.id   AF-Q1MIA7-F1
#
_cell.length_a   1.000
_cell.length_b   1.000
_cell.length_c   1.000
_cell.angle_alpha   90.00
_cell.angle_beta   90.00
_cell.angle_gamma   90.00
#
_symmetry.space_group_name_H-M   'P 1'
#
loop_
_entity.id
_entity.type
_entity.pdbx_description
1 polymer ?
#
loop_
_entity_poly.entity_id
_entity_poly.type
_entity_poly.pdbx_seq_one_letter_code
_entity_poly.pdbx_strand_id
1 'polypeptide(L)'
;MPKPNFRFTHYDLKEQRAGTIIEVSLNAVNNVRLMTAPNFQRFTEVLDFKYIGGVARKSPIKIAVPESGHWHVIVDMEGHHGLAESSVKVIAAPANQKTPRAS
;
A
#
# COMPACT_ATOMS: atom_id res chain seq x y z
N MET A 1 -23.96 6.66 -2.21
CA MET A 1 -22.97 5.78 -1.57
C MET A 1 -22.03 6.65 -0.75
N PRO A 2 -21.78 6.31 0.52
CA PRO A 2 -20.72 6.96 1.27
C PRO A 2 -19.40 6.76 0.52
N LYS A 3 -18.59 7.81 0.50
CA LYS A 3 -17.23 7.81 -0.05
C LYS A 3 -16.39 8.65 0.90
N PRO A 4 -15.08 8.39 1.01
CA PRO A 4 -14.18 9.28 1.73
C PRO A 4 -14.38 10.74 1.29
N ASN A 5 -14.44 11.66 2.25
CA ASN A 5 -14.65 13.08 2.00
C ASN A 5 -13.37 13.82 1.56
N PHE A 6 -12.28 13.08 1.37
CA PHE A 6 -10.98 13.57 0.90
C PHE A 6 -10.59 12.89 -0.42
N ARG A 7 -9.71 13.54 -1.17
CA ARG A 7 -9.17 12.96 -2.41
C ARG A 7 -8.10 11.93 -2.08
N PHE A 8 -8.02 10.91 -2.92
CA PHE A 8 -7.00 9.88 -2.82
C PHE A 8 -6.66 9.32 -4.21
N THR A 9 -5.48 8.73 -4.31
CA THR A 9 -5.06 7.87 -5.41
C THR A 9 -5.07 6.42 -4.95
N HIS A 10 -5.63 5.54 -5.77
CA HIS A 10 -5.70 4.10 -5.51
C HIS A 10 -4.81 3.33 -6.49
N TYR A 11 -3.97 2.46 -5.94
CA TYR A 11 -3.20 1.47 -6.68
C TYR A 11 -3.66 0.06 -6.28
N ASP A 12 -4.19 -0.68 -7.25
CA ASP A 12 -4.48 -2.10 -7.11
C ASP A 12 -3.21 -2.90 -7.45
N LEU A 13 -2.61 -3.52 -6.43
CA LEU A 13 -1.37 -4.29 -6.59
C LEU A 13 -1.62 -5.73 -7.01
N LYS A 14 -2.88 -6.18 -7.09
CA LYS A 14 -3.22 -7.60 -7.31
C LYS A 14 -2.62 -8.49 -6.22
N GLU A 15 -2.46 -9.78 -6.54
CA GLU A 15 -1.84 -10.77 -5.67
C GLU A 15 -0.36 -10.46 -5.44
N GLN A 16 0.01 -10.32 -4.17
CA GLN A 16 1.39 -10.15 -3.72
C GLN A 16 1.74 -11.23 -2.71
N ARG A 17 3.01 -11.64 -2.70
CA ARG A 17 3.52 -12.62 -1.75
C ARG A 17 3.99 -11.93 -0.47
N ALA A 18 3.94 -12.66 0.65
CA ALA A 18 4.62 -12.25 1.87
C ALA A 18 6.09 -11.92 1.58
N GLY A 19 6.59 -10.83 2.15
CA GLY A 19 7.95 -10.33 1.95
C GLY A 19 8.17 -9.50 0.68
N THR A 20 7.17 -9.37 -0.20
CA THR A 20 7.25 -8.39 -1.30
C THR A 20 7.41 -6.98 -0.72
N ILE A 21 8.31 -6.17 -1.28
CA ILE A 21 8.52 -4.79 -0.87
C ILE A 21 7.75 -3.86 -1.81
N ILE A 22 6.82 -3.09 -1.25
CA ILE A 22 6.10 -2.05 -1.96
C ILE A 22 6.82 -0.72 -1.72
N GLU A 23 7.40 -0.16 -2.76
CA GLU A 23 8.02 1.16 -2.73
C GLU A 23 7.03 2.20 -3.23
N VAL A 24 6.78 3.24 -2.44
CA VAL A 24 5.83 4.32 -2.76
C VAL A 24 6.60 5.64 -2.78
N SER A 25 6.57 6.31 -3.93
CA SER A 25 7.15 7.64 -4.14
C SER A 25 6.06 8.70 -4.08
N LEU A 26 6.38 9.87 -3.52
CA LEU A 26 5.47 10.98 -3.24
C LEU A 26 6.22 12.30 -3.44
N ASN A 27 5.58 13.30 -4.02
CA ASN A 27 6.15 14.65 -4.14
C ASN A 27 5.81 15.59 -2.96
N ALA A 28 4.91 15.17 -2.05
CA ALA A 28 4.51 15.92 -0.86
C ALA A 28 4.12 14.98 0.30
N VAL A 29 3.98 15.54 1.50
CA VAL A 29 3.55 14.80 2.69
C VAL A 29 2.08 14.43 2.56
N ASN A 30 1.80 13.13 2.56
CA ASN A 30 0.46 12.55 2.54
C ASN A 30 0.43 11.23 3.29
N ASN A 31 -0.75 10.67 3.50
CA ASN A 31 -0.89 9.35 4.11
C ASN A 31 -0.64 8.28 3.06
N VAL A 32 0.07 7.22 3.43
CA VAL A 32 0.16 5.99 2.64
C VAL A 32 -0.40 4.84 3.45
N ARG A 33 -1.39 4.14 2.90
CA ARG A 33 -2.08 3.04 3.54
C ARG A 33 -2.05 1.81 2.65
N LEU A 34 -1.27 0.81 3.07
CA LEU A 34 -1.30 -0.53 2.49
C LEU A 34 -2.37 -1.35 3.20
N MET A 35 -3.29 -1.94 2.45
CA MET A 35 -4.40 -2.72 3.01
C MET A 35 -4.82 -3.87 2.11
N THR A 36 -5.46 -4.87 2.69
CA THR A 36 -6.01 -6.02 1.95
C THR A 36 -7.29 -5.63 1.21
N ALA A 37 -7.70 -6.42 0.22
CA ALA A 37 -8.93 -6.18 -0.53
C ALA A 37 -10.19 -6.00 0.35
N PRO A 38 -10.45 -6.80 1.41
CA PRO A 38 -11.58 -6.56 2.32
C PRO A 38 -11.49 -5.22 3.07
N ASN A 39 -10.28 -4.77 3.42
CA ASN A 39 -10.09 -3.46 4.07
C ASN A 39 -10.26 -2.31 3.07
N PHE A 40 -9.87 -2.50 1.81
CA PHE A 40 -10.14 -1.53 0.75
C PHE A 40 -11.64 -1.32 0.53
N GLN A 41 -12.43 -2.40 0.50
CA GLN A 41 -13.88 -2.28 0.44
C GLN A 41 -14.43 -1.44 1.61
N ARG A 42 -14.03 -1.78 2.85
CA ARG A 42 -14.43 -1.01 4.04
C ARG A 42 -13.99 0.45 4.00
N PHE A 43 -12.79 0.75 3.49
CA PHE A 43 -12.33 2.11 3.25
C PHE A 43 -13.26 2.87 2.30
N THR A 44 -13.65 2.25 1.18
CA THR A 44 -14.56 2.89 0.20
C THR A 44 -15.97 3.08 0.74
N GLU A 45 -16.41 2.21 1.65
CA GLU A 45 -17.71 2.25 2.32
C GLU A 45 -17.71 3.14 3.59
N VAL A 46 -16.56 3.72 3.95
CA VAL A 46 -16.38 4.56 5.15
C VAL A 46 -16.73 3.81 6.44
N LEU A 47 -16.34 2.54 6.50
CA LEU A 47 -16.43 1.66 7.66
C LEU A 47 -15.07 1.53 8.36
N ASP A 48 -15.03 0.92 9.54
CA ASP A 48 -13.77 0.63 10.22
C ASP A 48 -12.89 -0.33 9.41
N PHE A 49 -11.68 0.07 9.10
CA PHE A 49 -10.71 -0.73 8.33
C PHE A 49 -9.33 -0.71 8.99
N LYS A 50 -8.51 -1.70 8.66
CA LYS A 50 -7.12 -1.81 9.09
C LYS A 50 -6.18 -1.56 7.92
N TYR A 51 -5.02 -0.98 8.21
CA TYR A 51 -3.98 -0.72 7.22
C TYR A 51 -2.60 -0.70 7.88
N ILE A 52 -1.57 -0.82 7.04
CA ILE A 52 -0.16 -0.63 7.39
C ILE A 52 0.31 0.67 6.74
N GLY A 53 1.08 1.47 7.47
CA GLY A 53 1.59 2.75 7.00
C GLY A 53 1.17 3.89 7.92
N GLY A 54 0.86 5.05 7.34
CA GLY A 54 0.57 6.28 8.06
C GLY A 54 1.08 7.50 7.30
N VAL A 55 1.40 8.57 8.03
CA VAL A 55 1.88 9.82 7.45
C VAL A 55 3.29 9.64 6.88
N ALA A 56 3.44 9.70 5.55
CA ALA A 56 4.72 9.60 4.87
C ALA A 56 5.39 10.98 4.78
N ARG A 57 6.42 11.19 5.61
CA ARG A 57 7.18 12.46 5.66
C ARG A 57 8.46 12.46 4.83
N LYS A 58 8.89 11.28 4.39
CA LYS A 58 10.08 11.05 3.56
C LYS A 58 9.68 10.20 2.36
N SER A 59 10.38 10.35 1.25
CA SER A 59 10.11 9.59 0.02
C SER A 59 11.42 9.12 -0.62
N PRO A 60 11.48 7.91 -1.20
CA PRO A 60 10.42 6.90 -1.20
C PRO A 60 10.24 6.21 0.16
N ILE A 61 9.04 5.70 0.43
CA ILE A 61 8.80 4.78 1.55
C ILE A 61 8.77 3.34 1.05
N LYS A 62 9.17 2.40 1.92
CA LYS A 62 9.14 0.96 1.63
C LYS A 62 8.31 0.25 2.68
N ILE A 63 7.32 -0.52 2.25
CA ILE A 63 6.44 -1.30 3.11
C ILE A 63 6.54 -2.76 2.69
N ALA A 64 6.90 -3.63 3.63
CA ALA A 64 6.89 -5.07 3.39
C ALA A 64 5.47 -5.62 3.49
N VAL A 65 5.07 -6.45 2.53
CA VAL A 65 3.83 -7.20 2.57
C VAL A 65 3.94 -8.27 3.66
N PRO A 66 3.09 -8.26 4.70
CA PRO A 66 3.23 -9.18 5.84
C PRO A 66 2.78 -10.60 5.48
N GLU A 67 1.78 -10.74 4.61
CA GLU A 67 1.17 -12.01 4.23
C GLU A 67 0.76 -12.01 2.75
N SER A 68 0.74 -13.18 2.13
CA SER A 68 0.36 -13.31 0.73
C SER A 68 -1.14 -13.03 0.55
N GLY A 69 -1.50 -12.30 -0.50
CA GLY A 69 -2.90 -12.03 -0.86
C GLY A 69 -3.04 -10.84 -1.79
N HIS A 70 -4.29 -10.38 -1.98
CA HIS A 70 -4.60 -9.21 -2.80
C HIS A 70 -4.46 -7.91 -1.99
N TRP A 71 -3.52 -7.06 -2.42
CA TRP A 71 -3.16 -5.81 -1.74
C TRP A 71 -3.49 -4.55 -2.54
N HIS A 72 -3.82 -3.50 -1.81
CA HIS A 72 -4.15 -2.16 -2.31
C HIS A 72 -3.29 -1.13 -1.58
N VAL A 73 -2.83 -0.11 -2.31
CA VAL A 73 -2.22 1.09 -1.71
C VAL A 73 -3.13 2.28 -1.97
N ILE A 74 -3.38 3.02 -0.90
CA ILE A 74 -4.05 4.32 -0.94
C ILE A 74 -3.04 5.40 -0.56
N VAL A 75 -2.97 6.43 -1.40
CA VAL A 75 -2.34 7.71 -1.06
C VAL A 75 -3.44 8.73 -0.88
N ASP A 76 -3.60 9.32 0.31
CA ASP A 76 -4.71 10.22 0.60
C ASP A 76 -4.28 11.53 1.29
N MET A 77 -5.16 12.53 1.16
CA MET A 77 -4.97 13.87 1.72
C MET A 77 -5.71 14.11 3.03
N GLU A 78 -6.14 13.07 3.74
CA GLU A 78 -6.79 13.25 5.04
C GLU A 78 -5.84 13.99 6.01
N GLY A 79 -6.23 15.20 6.43
CA GLY A 79 -5.41 16.06 7.29
C GLY A 79 -4.28 16.83 6.59
N HIS A 80 -4.23 16.84 5.25
CA HIS A 80 -3.20 17.54 4.45
C HIS A 80 -3.82 18.52 3.45
N HIS A 81 -3.08 19.55 3.05
CA HIS A 81 -3.58 20.63 2.18
C HIS A 81 -3.79 20.24 0.71
N GLY A 82 -3.22 19.12 0.27
CA GLY A 82 -3.30 18.66 -1.11
C GLY A 82 -3.02 17.16 -1.23
N LEU A 83 -3.38 16.60 -2.38
CA LEU A 83 -3.05 15.23 -2.74
C LEU A 83 -1.73 15.22 -3.51
N ALA A 84 -0.72 14.54 -2.97
CA ALA A 84 0.56 14.33 -3.65
C ALA A 84 0.38 13.55 -4.96
N GLU A 85 1.21 13.90 -5.93
CA GLU A 85 1.50 12.98 -7.02
C GLU A 85 2.29 11.81 -6.45
N SER A 86 1.94 10.61 -6.90
CA SER A 86 2.52 9.38 -6.38
C SER A 86 2.75 8.35 -7.46
N SER A 87 3.66 7.43 -7.17
CA SER A 87 3.89 6.23 -7.97
C SER A 87 4.22 5.06 -7.05
N VAL A 88 3.88 3.86 -7.49
CA VAL A 88 4.13 2.62 -6.75
C VAL A 88 5.00 1.69 -7.59
N LYS A 89 6.01 1.13 -6.97
CA LYS A 89 6.87 0.08 -7.53
C LYS A 89 6.83 -1.15 -6.65
N VAL A 90 6.49 -2.28 -7.24
CA VAL A 90 6.56 -3.59 -6.59
C VAL A 90 7.98 -4.14 -6.77
N ILE A 91 8.72 -4.24 -5.68
CA ILE A 91 10.04 -4.85 -5.62
C ILE A 91 9.85 -6.28 -5.12
N ALA A 92 10.16 -7.24 -5.99
CA ALA A 92 9.89 -8.65 -5.72
C ALA A 92 10.42 -9.10 -4.35
N ALA A 93 9.64 -9.94 -3.67
CA ALA A 93 10.14 -10.68 -2.52
C ALA A 93 11.43 -11.41 -2.92
N PRO A 94 12.46 -11.49 -2.06
CA PRO A 94 13.64 -12.30 -2.36
C PRO A 94 13.16 -13.70 -2.78
N ALA A 95 13.59 -14.15 -3.96
CA ALA A 95 13.27 -15.49 -4.42
C ALA A 95 13.70 -16.46 -3.33
N ASN A 96 12.76 -17.26 -2.83
CA ASN A 96 13.06 -18.35 -1.92
C ASN A 96 14.15 -19.19 -2.60
N GLN A 97 15.41 -19.06 -2.16
CA GLN A 97 16.50 -19.89 -2.65
C GLN A 97 16.16 -21.30 -2.17
N LYS A 98 15.43 -22.06 -3.01
CA LYS A 98 15.43 -23.50 -2.91
C LYS A 98 16.85 -23.91 -3.24
N THR A 99 17.69 -24.07 -2.21
CA THR A 99 18.94 -24.80 -2.33
C THR A 99 18.58 -26.16 -2.93
N PRO A 100 19.09 -26.54 -4.11
CA PRO A 100 18.96 -27.92 -4.53
C PRO A 100 19.71 -28.74 -3.47
N ARG A 101 18.98 -29.58 -2.75
CA ARG A 101 19.60 -30.60 -1.92
C ARG A 101 20.36 -31.50 -2.89
N ALA A 102 21.69 -31.35 -2.93
CA ALA A 102 22.55 -32.24 -3.69
C ALA A 102 22.31 -33.67 -3.20
N SER A 103 22.23 -34.58 -4.19
CA SER A 103 21.95 -36.00 -4.04
C SER A 103 23.01 -36.73 -3.23
#